data_AF-A0A847WAH1-F1
#
_entry.id   AF-A0A847WAH1-F1
#
_cell.length_a   1.000
_cell.length_b   1.000
_cell.length_c   1.000
_cell.angle_alpha   90.00
_cell.angle_beta   90.00
_cell.angle_gamma   90.00
#
_symmetry.space_group_name_H-M   'P 1'
#
loop_
_entity.id
_entity.type
_entity.pdbx_description
1 polymer ?
#
loop_
_entity_poly.entity_id
_entity_poly.type
_entity_poly.pdbx_seq_one_letter_code
_entity_poly.pdbx_strand_id
1 'polypeptide(L)' 'MSTVVNIIIYGIIMGGVYGLIAMGLTLQYGVGKILNVSHGEFLMLSAMTSCVLVKQGLHPLLSFLICLPAAFIIGFI' A
#
# COMPACT_ATOMS: atom_id res chain seq x y z
N MET A 1 8.86 8.50 -26.26
CA MET A 1 8.28 9.34 -25.19
C MET A 1 9.41 9.84 -24.31
N SER A 2 9.54 11.15 -24.12
CA SER A 2 10.63 11.80 -23.37
C SER A 2 10.67 11.30 -21.92
N THR A 3 11.80 10.74 -21.50
CA THR A 3 12.02 10.13 -20.17
C THR A 3 11.60 11.06 -19.02
N VAL A 4 11.79 12.37 -19.19
CA VAL A 4 11.37 13.41 -18.24
C VAL A 4 9.87 13.39 -17.96
N VAL A 5 9.04 13.24 -18.99
CA VAL A 5 7.57 13.22 -18.84
C VAL A 5 7.13 11.97 -18.08
N ASN A 6 7.75 10.82 -18.35
CA ASN A 6 7.48 9.58 -17.60
C ASN A 6 7.85 9.69 -16.12
N ILE A 7 9.00 10.31 -15.80
CA ILE A 7 9.44 10.48 -14.41
C ILE A 7 8.46 11.38 -13.64
N ILE A 8 8.01 12.49 -14.26
CA ILE A 8 7.07 13.42 -13.62
C ILE A 8 5.73 12.71 -13.35
N ILE A 9 5.19 12.01 -14.34
CA ILE A 9 3.92 11.27 -14.18
C ILE A 9 4.06 10.21 -13.08
N TYR A 10 5.13 9.42 -13.12
CA TYR A 10 5.36 8.38 -12.10
C TYR A 10 5.56 8.98 -10.71
N GLY A 11 6.28 10.10 -10.60
CA GLY A 11 6.50 10.82 -9.35
C GLY A 11 5.21 11.36 -8.75
N ILE A 12 4.32 11.93 -9.56
CA ILE A 12 3.00 12.41 -9.10
C ILE A 12 2.14 11.24 -8.62
N ILE A 13 2.12 10.14 -9.36
CA ILE A 13 1.35 8.94 -8.98
C ILE A 13 1.85 8.37 -7.66
N MET A 14 3.16 8.12 -7.54
CA MET A 14 3.76 7.59 -6.30
C MET A 14 3.59 8.56 -5.12
N GLY A 15 3.78 9.86 -5.35
CA GLY A 15 3.55 10.89 -4.33
C GLY A 15 2.09 10.92 -3.86
N GLY A 16 1.14 10.76 -4.77
CA GLY A 16 -0.29 10.64 -4.45
C GLY A 16 -0.59 9.41 -3.60
N VAL A 17 -0.04 8.24 -3.95
CA VAL A 17 -0.20 7.01 -3.17
C VAL A 17 0.36 7.17 -1.76
N TYR A 18 1.58 7.69 -1.61
CA TYR A 18 2.18 7.92 -0.29
C TYR A 18 1.42 8.98 0.51
N GLY A 19 0.91 10.03 -0.16
CA GLY A 19 0.06 11.04 0.47
C GLY A 19 -1.23 10.46 1.03
N LEU A 20 -1.92 9.59 0.29
CA LEU A 20 -3.12 8.89 0.75
C LEU A 20 -2.84 7.98 1.96
N ILE A 21 -1.72 7.25 1.93
CA ILE A 21 -1.29 6.39 3.05
C ILE A 21 -1.04 7.24 4.31
N ALA A 22 -0.29 8.34 4.17
CA ALA A 22 -0.01 9.25 5.28
C ALA A 22 -1.28 9.91 5.83
N MET A 23 -2.21 10.31 4.96
CA MET A 23 -3.50 10.88 5.34
C MET A 23 -4.32 9.89 6.16
N GLY A 24 -4.36 8.60 5.76
CA GLY A 24 -5.05 7.55 6.50
C GLY A 24 -4.50 7.36 7.91
N LEU A 25 -3.17 7.26 8.05
CA LEU A 25 -2.51 7.16 9.36
C LEU A 25 -2.74 8.40 10.23
N THR A 26 -2.71 9.59 9.63
CA THR A 26 -2.98 10.85 10.32
C THR A 26 -4.43 10.91 10.83
N LEU A 27 -5.39 10.40 10.05
CA LEU A 27 -6.79 10.32 10.45
C LEU A 27 -6.99 9.36 11.63
N GLN A 28 -6.35 8.20 11.57
CA GLN A 28 -6.41 7.18 12.60
C GLN A 28 -5.81 7.67 13.93
N TYR A 29 -4.63 8.31 13.87
CA TYR A 29 -4.00 8.90 15.05
C TYR A 29 -4.74 10.15 15.55
N GLY A 30 -5.22 10.99 14.64
CA GLY A 30 -5.87 12.26 14.95
C GLY A 30 -7.17 12.10 15.76
N VAL A 31 -7.94 11.05 15.46
CA VAL A 31 -9.17 10.72 16.21
C VAL A 31 -8.88 9.87 17.44
N GLY A 32 -8.00 8.87 17.32
CA GLY A 32 -7.72 7.91 18.41
C GLY A 32 -6.75 8.40 19.49
N LYS A 33 -5.90 9.39 19.20
CA LYS A 33 -4.78 9.88 20.04
C LYS A 33 -3.79 8.79 20.50
N ILE A 34 -3.86 7.59 19.93
CA ILE A 34 -3.00 6.44 20.23
C ILE A 34 -2.37 5.99 18.90
N LEU A 35 -1.04 5.86 18.89
CA LEU A 35 -0.28 5.45 17.71
C LEU A 35 -0.25 3.93 17.64
N ASN A 36 -0.93 3.35 16.66
CA ASN A 36 -0.82 1.92 16.38
C ASN A 36 0.32 1.69 15.37
N VAL A 37 1.43 1.15 15.85
CA VAL A 37 2.63 0.84 15.02
C VAL A 37 2.41 -0.40 14.14
N SER A 38 1.54 -1.33 14.56
CA SER A 38 1.27 -2.57 13.84
C SER A 38 0.64 -2.33 12.47
N HIS A 39 0.00 -1.18 12.26
CA HIS A 39 -0.62 -0.87 10.98
C HIS A 39 0.40 -0.80 9.84
N GLY A 40 1.62 -0.31 10.11
CA GLY A 40 2.71 -0.28 9.13
C GLY A 40 3.24 -1.69 8.81
N GLU A 41 3.34 -2.57 9.80
CA GLU A 41 3.81 -3.94 9.65
C GLU A 41 2.86 -4.78 8.78
N PHE A 42 1.55 -4.66 8.98
CA PHE A 42 0.54 -5.32 8.13
C PHE A 42 0.56 -4.80 6.69
N LEU A 43 0.79 -3.49 6.50
CA LEU A 43 0.91 -2.88 5.18
C LEU A 43 2.14 -3.40 4.43
N MET A 44 3.28 -3.52 5.12
CA MET A 44 4.50 -4.12 4.56
C MET A 44 4.33 -5.61 4.26
N LEU A 45 3.71 -6.39 5.15
CA LEU A 45 3.44 -7.81 4.91
C LEU A 45 2.60 -8.01 3.65
N SER A 46 1.49 -7.27 3.51
CA SER A 46 0.63 -7.34 2.32
C SER A 46 1.40 -7.00 1.04
N ALA A 47 2.21 -5.95 1.06
CA ALA A 47 3.03 -5.53 -0.08
C ALA A 47 4.09 -6.59 -0.46
N MET A 48 4.75 -7.20 0.53
CA MET A 48 5.74 -8.26 0.31
C MET A 48 5.09 -9.53 -0.23
N THR A 49 3.94 -9.95 0.30
CA THR A 49 3.17 -11.08 -0.21
C THR A 49 2.74 -10.84 -1.66
N SER A 50 2.24 -9.64 -1.98
CA SER A 50 1.88 -9.28 -3.35
C SER A 50 3.09 -9.31 -4.28
N CYS A 51 4.27 -8.89 -3.82
CA CYS A 51 5.51 -8.94 -4.59
C CYS A 51 5.92 -10.39 -4.92
N VAL A 52 5.80 -11.31 -3.95
CA VAL A 52 6.08 -12.73 -4.17
C VAL A 52 5.11 -13.35 -5.18
N LEU A 53 3.81 -13.05 -5.06
CA LEU A 53 2.79 -13.55 -6.00
C LEU A 53 3.05 -13.07 -7.43
N VAL A 54 3.40 -11.79 -7.60
CA VAL A 54 3.77 -11.24 -8.91
C VAL A 54 5.03 -11.93 -9.47
N LYS A 55 6.04 -12.17 -8.63
CA LYS A 55 7.25 -12.92 -9.05
C LYS A 55 6.95 -14.36 -9.47
N GLN A 56 5.91 -14.98 -8.91
CA GLN A 56 5.44 -16.31 -9.31
C GLN A 56 4.62 -16.30 -10.63
N GLY A 57 4.45 -15.14 -11.26
CA GLY A 57 3.75 -15.00 -12.54
C GLY A 57 2.30 -14.54 -12.41
N LEU A 58 1.83 -14.20 -11.21
CA LEU A 58 0.47 -13.70 -11.03
C LEU A 58 0.36 -12.24 -11.51
N HIS A 59 -0.77 -11.91 -12.14
CA HIS A 59 -0.99 -10.55 -12.64
C HIS A 59 -0.97 -9.52 -11.48
N PRO A 60 -0.30 -8.36 -11.61
CA PRO A 60 -0.17 -7.38 -10.51
C PRO A 60 -1.49 -6.90 -9.93
N LEU A 61 -2.50 -6.63 -10.76
CA LEU A 61 -3.84 -6.24 -10.27
C LEU A 61 -4.52 -7.37 -9.49
N LEU A 62 -4.31 -8.62 -9.90
CA LEU A 62 -4.96 -9.77 -9.26
C LEU A 62 -4.31 -10.07 -7.90
N SER A 63 -2.98 -9.96 -7.83
CA SER A 63 -2.22 -10.07 -6.59
C SER A 63 -2.66 -9.01 -5.57
N PHE A 64 -2.82 -7.76 -6.01
CA PHE A 64 -3.34 -6.68 -5.17
C PHE A 64 -4.77 -6.96 -4.68
N LEU A 65 -5.66 -7.41 -5.57
CA LEU A 65 -7.06 -7.68 -5.25
C LEU A 65 -7.21 -8.83 -4.23
N ILE A 66 -6.27 -9.76 -4.16
CA ILE A 66 -6.26 -10.86 -3.18
C ILE A 66 -5.57 -10.43 -1.87
N CYS A 67 -4.42 -9.77 -1.94
CA CYS A 67 -3.63 -9.39 -0.77
C CYS A 67 -4.30 -8.32 0.09
N LEU A 68 -5.06 -7.40 -0.51
CA LEU A 68 -5.77 -6.33 0.21
C LEU A 68 -6.84 -6.88 1.16
N PRO A 69 -7.84 -7.68 0.71
CA PRO A 69 -8.83 -8.27 1.61
C PRO A 69 -8.21 -9.28 2.57
N ALA A 70 -7.19 -10.06 2.15
CA ALA A 70 -6.52 -10.99 3.05
C ALA A 70 -5.84 -10.27 4.22
N ALA A 71 -5.12 -9.18 3.96
CA ALA A 71 -4.47 -8.39 5.02
C ALA A 71 -5.49 -7.75 5.97
N PHE A 72 -6.64 -7.30 5.45
CA PHE A 72 -7.73 -6.77 6.27
C PHE A 72 -8.33 -7.85 7.19
N ILE A 73 -8.63 -9.04 6.66
CA ILE A 73 -9.19 -10.15 7.45
C ILE A 73 -8.21 -10.59 8.54
N ILE A 74 -6.93 -10.72 8.20
CA ILE A 74 -5.90 -11.13 9.16
C ILE A 74 -5.71 -10.07 10.25
N GLY A 75 -5.68 -8.79 9.89
CA GLY A 75 -5.56 -7.70 10.87
C GLY A 75 -6.83 -7.42 11.68
N PHE A 76 -7.97 -7.96 11.25
CA PHE A 76 -9.25 -7.86 11.97
C PHE A 76 -9.39 -8.91 13.07
N ILE A 77 -8.78 -10.09 12.88
CA ILE A 77 -8.75 -11.20 13.85
C ILE A 77 -7.73 -10.87 14.96
#